data_AF-A0A6G1YY73-F1
#
_entry.id   AF-A0A6G1YY73-F1
#
_cell.length_a   1.000
_cell.length_b   1.000
_cell.length_c   1.000
_cell.angle_alpha   90.00
_cell.angle_beta   90.00
_cell.angle_gamma   90.00
#
_symmetry.space_group_name_H-M   'P 1'
#
loop_
_entity.id
_entity.type
_entity.pdbx_description
1 polymer ?
#
loop_
_entity_poly.entity_id
_entity_poly.type
_entity_poly.pdbx_seq_one_letter_code
_entity_poly.pdbx_strand_id
1 'polypeptide(L)'
;MKLTRKQYYSRISRLIKAGLVKRQKGKYFVTAFGRVIFDSHRLLGTAIKNYWKLKAIDSLGVANDSKMPKEQRNKIIEELIDNLQLKDISLSTKF
;
A
#
# COMPACT_ATOMS: atom_id res chain seq x y z
N MET A 1 0.52 -22.06 -3.66
CA MET A 1 1.76 -22.62 -4.28
C MET A 1 2.86 -22.72 -3.23
N LYS A 2 3.43 -23.92 -3.00
CA LYS A 2 4.64 -24.10 -2.17
C LYS A 2 5.88 -23.99 -3.07
N LEU A 3 6.90 -23.27 -2.62
CA LEU A 3 8.17 -23.09 -3.35
C LEU A 3 9.05 -24.35 -3.24
N THR A 4 9.77 -24.70 -4.30
CA THR A 4 10.85 -25.70 -4.21
C THR A 4 12.05 -25.12 -3.43
N ARG A 5 12.93 -25.99 -2.91
CA ARG A 5 14.15 -25.54 -2.22
C ARG A 5 15.00 -24.62 -3.10
N LYS A 6 15.21 -24.99 -4.38
CA LYS A 6 15.97 -24.19 -5.35
C LYS A 6 15.35 -22.81 -5.55
N GLN A 7 14.03 -22.73 -5.70
CA GLN A 7 13.32 -21.46 -5.85
C GLN A 7 13.41 -20.61 -4.59
N TYR A 8 13.26 -21.22 -3.41
CA TYR A 8 13.39 -20.53 -2.13
C TYR A 8 14.78 -19.88 -1.99
N TYR A 9 15.86 -20.65 -2.18
CA TYR A 9 17.22 -20.12 -2.05
C TYR A 9 17.56 -19.09 -3.13
N SER A 10 17.10 -19.29 -4.36
CA SER A 10 17.28 -18.30 -5.44
C SER A 10 16.61 -16.96 -5.09
N ARG A 11 15.37 -16.99 -4.58
CA ARG A 11 14.66 -15.77 -4.16
C ARG A 11 15.33 -15.09 -2.97
N ILE A 12 15.75 -15.84 -1.95
CA ILE A 12 16.49 -15.28 -0.80
C ILE A 12 17.80 -14.64 -1.24
N SER A 13 18.56 -15.29 -2.13
CA SER A 13 19.79 -14.71 -2.68
C SER A 13 19.53 -13.37 -3.38
N ARG A 14 18.45 -13.27 -4.17
CA ARG A 14 18.04 -12.01 -4.82
C ARG A 14 17.64 -10.94 -3.80
N LEU A 15 16.89 -11.30 -2.76
CA LEU A 15 16.50 -10.37 -1.69
C LEU A 15 17.71 -9.84 -0.91
N ILE A 16 18.74 -10.68 -0.72
CA ILE A 16 20.00 -10.26 -0.10
C ILE A 16 20.79 -9.32 -1.01
N LYS A 17 20.93 -9.66 -2.30
CA LYS A 17 21.61 -8.80 -3.28
C LYS A 17 20.92 -7.43 -3.41
N ALA A 18 19.59 -7.38 -3.28
CA ALA A 18 18.82 -6.15 -3.29
C ALA A 18 18.83 -5.37 -1.95
N GLY A 19 19.51 -5.88 -0.92
CA GLY A 19 19.59 -5.23 0.39
C GLY A 19 18.30 -5.28 1.22
N LEU A 20 17.28 -6.03 0.77
CA LEU A 20 15.99 -6.17 1.47
C LEU A 20 16.08 -7.13 2.67
N VAL A 21 16.97 -8.12 2.56
CA VAL A 21 17.25 -9.12 3.59
C VAL A 21 18.75 -9.14 3.84
N LYS A 22 19.17 -9.34 5.09
CA LYS A 22 20.57 -9.62 5.45
C LYS A 22 20.67 -10.99 6.11
N ARG A 23 21.85 -11.61 6.01
CA ARG A 23 22.15 -12.85 6.70
C ARG A 23 23.19 -12.58 7.79
N GLN A 24 22.92 -12.99 9.02
CA GLN A 24 23.81 -12.84 10.16
C GLN A 24 23.79 -14.12 10.99
N LYS A 25 24.95 -14.71 11.28
CA LYS A 25 25.10 -15.96 12.05
C LYS A 25 24.16 -17.08 11.57
N GLY A 26 24.09 -17.28 10.25
CA GLY A 26 23.25 -18.30 9.61
C GLY A 26 21.75 -17.96 9.50
N LYS A 27 21.26 -16.92 10.18
CA LYS A 27 19.84 -16.50 10.18
C LYS A 27 19.58 -15.34 9.23
N TYR A 28 18.38 -15.28 8.67
CA TYR A 28 17.94 -14.19 7.79
C TYR A 28 17.15 -13.14 8.58
N PHE A 29 17.41 -11.87 8.30
CA PHE A 29 16.73 -10.73 8.92
C PHE A 29 16.31 -9.75 7.83
N VAL A 30 15.10 -9.21 7.94
CA VAL A 30 14.66 -8.10 7.09
C VAL A 30 15.44 -6.84 7.50
N THR A 31 15.95 -6.08 6.53
CA THR A 31 16.65 -4.82 6.81
C THR A 31 15.65 -3.69 7.06
N ALA A 32 16.10 -2.54 7.56
CA ALA A 32 15.23 -1.36 7.67
C ALA A 32 14.68 -0.96 6.29
N PHE A 33 15.54 -0.94 5.26
CA PHE A 33 15.13 -0.74 3.87
C PHE A 33 14.09 -1.77 3.41
N GLY A 34 14.33 -3.05 3.69
CA GLY A 34 13.39 -4.13 3.35
C GLY A 34 12.04 -4.00 4.02
N ARG A 35 11.98 -3.46 5.25
CA ARG A 35 10.73 -3.19 5.96
C ARG A 35 9.93 -2.10 5.28
N VAL A 36 10.57 -0.97 4.94
CA VAL A 36 9.91 0.13 4.20
C VAL A 36 9.35 -0.37 2.87
N ILE A 37 10.14 -1.12 2.09
CA ILE A 37 9.69 -1.67 0.81
C ILE A 37 8.52 -2.66 1.00
N PHE A 38 8.59 -3.51 2.02
CA PHE A 38 7.51 -4.46 2.33
C PHE A 38 6.20 -3.73 2.68
N ASP A 39 6.27 -2.73 3.55
CA ASP A 39 5.11 -1.95 3.97
C ASP A 39 4.52 -1.15 2.79
N SER A 40 5.36 -0.55 1.94
CA SER A 40 4.93 0.10 0.70
C SER A 40 4.26 -0.88 -0.27
N HIS A 41 4.81 -2.08 -0.45
CA HIS A 41 4.19 -3.10 -1.30
C HIS A 41 2.84 -3.55 -0.72
N ARG A 42 2.73 -3.68 0.60
CA ARG A 42 1.46 -4.00 1.27
C ARG A 42 0.42 -2.90 1.08
N LEU A 43 0.84 -1.63 1.14
CA LEU A 43 -0.01 -0.48 0.85
C LEU A 43 -0.52 -0.53 -0.60
N LEU A 44 0.37 -0.75 -1.57
CA LEU A 44 -0.02 -0.92 -2.98
C LEU A 44 -1.04 -2.05 -3.16
N GLY A 45 -0.83 -3.19 -2.52
CA GLY A 45 -1.78 -4.31 -2.56
C GLY A 45 -3.15 -3.93 -1.98
N THR A 46 -3.17 -3.13 -0.91
CA THR A 46 -4.41 -2.63 -0.32
C THR A 46 -5.08 -1.61 -1.23
N ALA A 47 -4.32 -0.71 -1.87
CA ALA A 47 -4.84 0.27 -2.81
C ALA A 47 -5.50 -0.42 -4.01
N ILE A 48 -4.84 -1.43 -4.59
CA ILE A 48 -5.39 -2.22 -5.70
C ILE A 48 -6.70 -2.91 -5.31
N LYS A 49 -6.77 -3.49 -4.10
CA LYS A 49 -8.02 -4.11 -3.60
C LYS A 49 -9.15 -3.10 -3.41
N ASN A 50 -8.82 -1.85 -3.10
CA ASN A 50 -9.78 -0.77 -2.93
C ASN A 50 -9.91 0.11 -4.18
N TYR A 51 -9.45 -0.37 -5.35
CA TYR A 51 -9.40 0.42 -6.59
C TYR A 51 -10.74 1.09 -6.93
N TRP A 52 -11.85 0.35 -6.87
CA TRP A 52 -13.18 0.91 -7.17
C TRP A 52 -13.64 1.96 -6.17
N LYS A 53 -13.28 1.79 -4.89
CA LYS A 53 -13.57 2.77 -3.84
C LYS A 53 -12.78 4.07 -4.07
N LEU A 54 -11.50 3.94 -4.38
CA LEU A 54 -10.64 5.08 -4.74
C LEU A 54 -11.15 5.78 -6.01
N LYS A 55 -11.51 5.02 -7.04
CA LYS A 55 -12.09 5.56 -8.28
C LYS A 55 -13.43 6.27 -8.05
N ALA A 56 -14.26 5.77 -7.14
CA ALA A 56 -15.50 6.45 -6.77
C ALA A 56 -15.22 7.80 -6.09
N ILE A 57 -14.18 7.89 -5.24
CA ILE A 57 -13.73 9.17 -4.65
C ILE A 57 -13.30 10.15 -5.73
N ASP A 58 -12.57 9.69 -6.75
CA ASP A 58 -12.20 10.53 -7.89
C ASP A 58 -13.45 11.02 -8.65
N SER A 59 -14.41 10.13 -8.93
CA SER A 59 -15.68 10.52 -9.57
C SER A 59 -16.49 11.52 -8.75
N LEU A 60 -16.46 11.41 -7.41
CA LEU A 60 -17.08 12.38 -6.51
C LEU A 60 -16.31 13.73 -6.48
N GLY A 61 -14.99 13.70 -6.67
CA GLY A 61 -14.13 14.88 -6.78
C GLY A 61 -14.19 15.57 -8.15
N VAL A 62 -14.50 14.85 -9.23
CA VAL A 62 -14.77 15.45 -10.55
C VAL A 62 -16.03 16.32 -10.52
N ALA A 63 -16.91 16.16 -9.52
CA ALA A 63 -18.00 17.08 -9.21
C ALA A 63 -17.54 18.34 -8.43
N ASN A 64 -16.28 18.77 -8.60
CA ASN A 64 -15.75 20.06 -8.13
C ASN A 64 -16.50 21.28 -8.72
N ASP A 65 -17.51 21.07 -9.57
CA ASP A 65 -18.58 22.04 -9.80
C ASP A 65 -19.50 22.13 -8.57
N SER A 66 -19.07 22.89 -7.56
CA SER A 66 -19.93 23.68 -6.65
C SER A 66 -20.99 22.97 -5.79
N LYS A 67 -21.18 21.64 -5.86
CA LYS A 67 -22.36 20.97 -5.27
C LYS A 67 -22.14 20.22 -3.96
N MET A 68 -20.91 19.91 -3.54
CA MET A 68 -20.70 19.11 -2.32
C MET A 68 -19.71 19.76 -1.33
N PRO A 69 -20.16 20.13 -0.11
CA PRO A 69 -19.31 20.62 0.96
C PRO A 69 -18.19 19.63 1.30
N LYS A 70 -17.00 20.16 1.60
CA LYS A 70 -15.79 19.39 1.95
C LYS A 70 -16.02 18.41 3.10
N GLU A 71 -16.81 18.79 4.09
CA GLU A 71 -17.15 17.96 5.25
C GLU A 71 -17.97 16.73 4.84
N GLN A 72 -18.93 16.90 3.94
CA GLN A 72 -19.76 15.81 3.42
C GLN A 72 -18.92 14.83 2.60
N ARG A 73 -17.97 15.35 1.80
CA ARG A 73 -16.99 14.54 1.08
C ARG A 73 -16.12 13.70 2.03
N ASN A 74 -15.61 14.31 3.09
CA ASN A 74 -14.75 13.62 4.06
C ASN A 74 -15.49 12.48 4.75
N LYS A 75 -16.76 12.70 5.12
CA LYS A 75 -17.61 11.65 5.71
C LYS A 75 -17.81 10.46 4.76
N ILE A 76 -18.05 10.71 3.47
CA ILE A 76 -18.18 9.65 2.47
C ILE A 76 -16.85 8.88 2.33
N ILE A 77 -15.70 9.58 2.31
CA ILE A 77 -14.38 8.93 2.25
C ILE A 77 -14.14 8.05 3.50
N GLU A 78 -14.54 8.53 4.68
CA GLU A 78 -14.43 7.80 5.94
C GLU A 78 -15.30 6.54 6.00
N GLU A 79 -16.50 6.58 5.41
CA GLU A 79 -17.40 5.43 5.31
C GLU A 79 -16.99 4.44 4.21
N LEU A 80 -16.38 4.91 3.12
CA LEU A 80 -16.09 4.08 1.95
C LEU A 80 -14.79 3.27 2.09
N ILE A 81 -13.74 3.86 2.68
CA ILE A 81 -12.44 3.21 2.88
C ILE A 81 -12.34 2.76 4.33
N ASP A 82 -11.99 1.50 4.61
CA ASP A 82 -11.77 1.06 6.00
C ASP A 82 -10.30 1.22 6.44
N ASN A 83 -9.38 1.26 5.47
CA ASN A 83 -7.95 1.33 5.73
C ASN A 83 -7.51 2.77 6.09
N LEU A 84 -7.05 2.96 7.33
CA LEU A 84 -6.59 4.26 7.86
C LEU A 84 -5.49 4.90 7.01
N GLN A 85 -4.48 4.15 6.57
CA GLN A 85 -3.39 4.71 5.76
C GLN A 85 -3.89 5.22 4.40
N LEU A 86 -4.83 4.52 3.76
CA LEU A 86 -5.46 5.01 2.53
C LEU A 86 -6.35 6.22 2.78
N LYS A 87 -7.08 6.28 3.91
CA LYS A 87 -7.84 7.47 4.31
C LYS A 87 -6.93 8.68 4.43
N ASP A 88 -5.84 8.57 5.18
CA ASP A 88 -4.91 9.67 5.42
C ASP A 88 -4.33 10.20 4.10
N ILE A 89 -3.97 9.31 3.18
CA ILE A 89 -3.48 9.68 1.85
C ILE A 89 -4.57 10.40 1.03
N SER A 90 -5.80 9.88 1.02
CA SER A 90 -6.93 10.48 0.28
C SER A 90 -7.38 11.82 0.86
N LEU A 91 -7.26 12.02 2.18
CA LEU A 91 -7.64 13.27 2.88
C LEU A 91 -6.54 14.34 2.82
N SER A 92 -5.27 13.93 2.76
CA SER A 92 -4.12 14.83 2.62
C SER A 92 -3.96 15.39 1.20
N THR A 93 -4.42 14.62 0.19
CA THR A 93 -4.34 15.02 -1.22
C THR A 93 -5.32 16.17 -1.49
N LYS A 94 -4.78 17.38 -1.73
CA LYS A 94 -5.56 18.50 -2.27
C LYS A 94 -5.86 18.19 -3.75
N PHE A 95 -7.13 17.94 -4.06
CA PHE A 95 -7.66 17.93 -5.42
C PHE A 95 -8.08 19.33 -5.83
#